data_AF-A0A829YKH6-F1
#
_entry.id   AF-A0A829YKH6-F1
#
_cell.length_a   1.000
_cell.length_b   1.000
_cell.length_c   1.000
_cell.angle_alpha   90.00
_cell.angle_beta   90.00
_cell.angle_gamma   90.00
#
_symmetry.space_group_name_H-M   'P 1'
#
loop_
_entity.id
_entity.type
_entity.pdbx_description
1 polymer ?
#
loop_
_entity_poly.entity_id
_entity_poly.type
_entity_poly.pdbx_seq_one_letter_code
_entity_poly.pdbx_strand_id
1 'polypeptide(L)'
;MNGCYLWCSTPSVANSCHFWWILSYDHAYQGHAQVAEIWNKAIQEDIDVLEAIQRSIDWSMDRVEGREMLVAADRPVAAIRRMLSKAVEAERTT
;
A
#
# COMPACT_ATOMS: atom_id res chain seq x y z
N MET A 1 -20.11 3.77 -14.57
CA MET A 1 -19.19 4.84 -14.13
C MET A 1 -17.80 4.26 -14.22
N ASN A 2 -17.01 4.65 -15.22
CA ASN A 2 -15.66 4.11 -15.42
C ASN A 2 -14.68 5.03 -14.70
N GLY A 3 -14.54 4.85 -13.40
CA GLY A 3 -13.48 5.50 -12.64
C GLY A 3 -12.26 4.60 -12.58
N CYS A 4 -11.07 5.16 -12.78
CA CYS A 4 -9.81 4.48 -12.49
C CYS A 4 -9.17 5.12 -11.26
N TYR A 5 -8.62 4.28 -10.40
CA TYR A 5 -7.92 4.66 -9.18
C TYR A 5 -6.46 4.26 -9.35
N LEU A 6 -5.57 5.20 -9.07
CA LEU A 6 -4.15 4.93 -9.01
C LEU A 6 -3.68 5.16 -7.57
N TRP A 7 -3.00 4.15 -7.03
CA TRP A 7 -2.32 4.22 -5.74
C TRP A 7 -0.83 4.03 -5.95
N CYS A 8 -0.03 4.91 -5.37
CA CYS A 8 1.41 4.86 -5.47
C CYS A 8 2.04 5.23 -4.14
N SER A 9 2.96 4.39 -3.66
CA SER A 9 3.79 4.68 -2.51
C SER A 9 5.24 4.86 -2.96
N THR A 10 5.86 5.96 -2.56
CA THR A 10 7.28 6.19 -2.81
C THR A 10 8.03 6.15 -1.48
N PRO A 11 9.01 5.26 -1.29
CA PRO A 11 9.83 5.26 -0.08
C PRO A 11 10.49 6.62 0.14
N SER A 12 10.50 7.13 1.38
CA SER A 12 11.11 8.41 1.73
C SER A 12 12.32 8.23 2.66
N VAL A 13 12.10 7.62 3.82
CA VAL A 13 13.15 7.12 4.74
C VAL A 13 12.78 5.72 5.22
N ALA A 14 13.66 5.07 5.98
CA ALA A 14 13.37 3.76 6.58
C ALA A 14 12.01 3.78 7.29
N ASN A 15 11.15 2.80 6.99
CA ASN A 15 9.82 2.61 7.56
C ASN A 15 8.82 3.76 7.33
N SER A 16 9.03 4.59 6.30
CA SER A 16 8.03 5.58 5.88
C SER A 16 8.00 5.77 4.36
N CYS A 17 6.87 6.27 3.87
CA CYS A 17 6.67 6.55 2.45
C CYS A 17 5.77 7.77 2.26
N HIS A 18 5.88 8.37 1.08
CA HIS A 18 4.84 9.24 0.57
C HIS A 18 3.75 8.40 -0.08
N PHE A 19 2.49 8.64 0.29
CA PHE A 19 1.34 7.99 -0.31
C PHE A 19 0.61 8.96 -1.24
N TRP A 20 0.45 8.55 -2.51
CA TRP A 20 -0.21 9.32 -3.55
C TRP A 20 -1.40 8.54 -4.08
N TRP A 21 -2.52 9.23 -4.26
CA TRP A 21 -3.69 8.66 -4.90
C TRP A 21 -4.25 9.62 -5.96
N ILE A 22 -4.78 9.03 -7.03
CA ILE A 22 -5.46 9.76 -8.10
C ILE A 22 -6.82 9.12 -8.31
N LEU A 23 -7.84 9.96 -8.28
CA LEU A 23 -9.19 9.62 -8.67
C LEU A 23 -9.46 10.20 -10.07
N SER A 24 -9.70 9.31 -11.04
CA SER A 24 -10.10 9.71 -12.39
C SER A 24 -11.57 9.34 -12.62
N TYR A 25 -12.31 10.26 -13.24
CA TYR A 25 -13.70 10.09 -13.62
C TYR A 25 -13.99 10.79 -14.95
N ASP A 26 -15.07 10.38 -15.61
CA ASP A 26 -15.56 11.04 -16.81
C ASP A 26 -15.86 12.51 -16.53
N HIS A 27 -15.48 13.40 -17.44
CA HIS A 27 -15.62 14.86 -17.28
C HIS A 27 -17.04 15.32 -16.91
N ALA A 28 -18.08 14.59 -17.36
CA ALA A 28 -19.47 14.94 -17.08
C ALA A 28 -19.94 14.57 -15.66
N TYR A 29 -19.13 13.84 -14.89
CA TYR A 29 -19.52 13.33 -13.58
C TYR A 29 -19.60 14.45 -12.52
N GLN A 30 -20.79 14.62 -11.94
CA GLN A 30 -21.07 15.69 -10.97
C GLN A 30 -20.85 15.28 -9.50
N GLY A 31 -20.67 13.99 -9.21
CA GLY A 31 -20.53 13.48 -7.84
C GLY A 31 -19.09 13.44 -7.31
N HIS A 32 -18.18 14.21 -7.90
CA HIS A 32 -16.74 14.11 -7.60
C HIS A 32 -16.41 14.43 -6.14
N ALA A 33 -17.09 15.41 -5.53
CA ALA A 33 -16.85 15.80 -4.14
C ALA A 33 -17.23 14.68 -3.15
N GLN A 34 -18.41 14.07 -3.33
CA GLN A 34 -18.87 12.96 -2.49
C GLN A 34 -17.96 11.74 -2.61
N VAL A 35 -17.53 11.42 -3.84
CA VAL A 35 -16.63 10.29 -4.08
C VAL A 35 -15.26 10.55 -3.43
N ALA A 36 -14.71 11.75 -3.57
CA ALA A 36 -13.45 12.13 -2.93
C ALA A 36 -13.53 12.02 -1.39
N GLU A 37 -14.64 12.40 -0.77
CA GLU A 37 -14.84 12.28 0.68
C GLU A 37 -14.84 10.82 1.15
N ILE A 38 -15.60 9.94 0.47
CA ILE A 38 -15.63 8.51 0.79
C ILE A 38 -14.23 7.90 0.64
N TRP A 39 -13.50 8.27 -0.41
CA TRP A 39 -12.14 7.78 -0.64
C TRP A 39 -11.14 8.27 0.39
N ASN A 40 -11.20 9.56 0.77
CA ASN A 40 -10.34 10.08 1.84
C ASN A 40 -10.55 9.31 3.14
N LYS A 41 -11.79 8.95 3.47
CA LYS A 41 -12.08 8.14 4.65
C LYS A 41 -11.49 6.74 4.54
N ALA A 42 -11.70 6.04 3.42
CA ALA A 42 -11.14 4.70 3.22
C ALA A 42 -9.61 4.70 3.26
N ILE A 43 -8.97 5.71 2.67
CA ILE A 43 -7.52 5.87 2.68
C ILE A 43 -7.00 6.11 4.11
N GLN A 44 -7.72 6.90 4.92
CA GLN A 44 -7.33 7.10 6.31
C GLN A 44 -7.41 5.80 7.11
N GLU A 45 -8.47 5.01 6.91
CA GLU A 45 -8.61 3.69 7.54
C GLU A 45 -7.46 2.75 7.13
N ASP A 46 -7.07 2.74 5.85
CA ASP A 46 -5.92 1.96 5.36
C ASP A 46 -4.59 2.43 5.98
N ILE A 47 -4.36 3.74 6.10
CA ILE A 47 -3.17 4.30 6.75
C ILE A 47 -3.07 3.81 8.20
N ASP A 48 -4.16 3.90 8.96
CA ASP A 48 -4.18 3.50 10.37
C ASP A 48 -3.80 2.02 10.55
N VAL A 49 -4.29 1.15 9.65
CA VAL A 49 -3.96 -0.28 9.62
C VAL A 49 -2.49 -0.51 9.27
N LEU A 50 -1.97 0.17 8.23
CA LEU A 50 -0.58 0.05 7.80
C LEU A 50 0.40 0.50 8.89
N GLU A 51 0.10 1.60 9.59
CA GLU A 51 0.90 2.03 10.73
C GLU A 51 0.85 1.04 11.89
N ALA A 52 -0.31 0.42 12.14
CA ALA A 52 -0.42 -0.62 13.16
C ALA A 52 0.43 -1.86 12.81
N ILE A 53 0.45 -2.25 11.53
CA ILE A 53 1.32 -3.31 11.03
C ILE A 53 2.80 -2.93 11.23
N GLN A 54 3.20 -1.70 10.87
CA GLN A 54 4.59 -1.26 11.07
C GLN A 54 4.99 -1.30 12.56
N ARG A 55 4.12 -0.81 13.46
CA ARG A 55 4.35 -0.89 14.91
C ARG A 55 4.49 -2.34 15.38
N SER A 56 3.71 -3.26 14.83
CA SER A 56 3.82 -4.70 15.14
C SER A 56 5.12 -5.31 14.61
N ILE A 57 5.55 -4.93 13.41
CA ILE A 57 6.83 -5.38 12.83
C ILE A 57 7.97 -4.91 13.72
N ASP A 58 8.02 -3.62 14.04
CA ASP A 58 9.05 -3.02 14.90
C ASP A 58 9.11 -3.73 16.27
N TRP A 59 7.95 -4.04 16.86
CA TRP A 59 7.88 -4.79 18.12
C TRP A 59 8.35 -6.25 18.00
N SER A 60 8.07 -6.91 16.88
CA SER A 60 8.41 -8.33 16.64
C SER A 60 9.89 -8.55 16.32
N MET A 61 10.54 -7.60 15.63
CA MET A 61 11.97 -7.66 15.29
C MET A 61 12.84 -7.80 16.54
N ASP A 62 12.37 -7.31 17.68
CA ASP A 62 13.07 -7.39 18.96
C ASP A 62 12.87 -8.74 19.69
N ARG A 63 11.90 -9.58 19.30
CA ARG A 63 11.39 -10.61 20.24
C ARG A 63 11.09 -12.02 19.72
N VAL A 64 10.98 -12.29 18.42
CA VAL A 64 10.96 -13.64 17.76
C VAL A 64 10.54 -13.41 16.30
N GLU A 65 11.10 -14.16 15.33
CA GLU A 65 10.68 -14.15 13.92
C GLU A 65 9.15 -14.34 13.79
N GLY A 66 8.42 -13.23 13.67
CA GLY A 66 7.00 -13.24 13.33
C GLY A 66 6.85 -13.75 11.91
N ARG A 67 6.49 -15.02 11.74
CA ARG A 67 6.11 -15.56 10.43
C ARG A 67 4.69 -15.12 10.11
N GLU A 68 4.54 -14.30 9.09
CA GLU A 68 3.24 -13.98 8.51
C GLU A 68 2.55 -15.27 8.05
N MET A 69 1.28 -15.45 8.41
CA MET A 69 0.46 -16.54 7.91
C MET A 69 -0.35 -16.05 6.72
N LEU A 70 -0.04 -16.56 5.53
CA LEU A 70 -0.72 -16.15 4.30
C LEU A 70 -2.03 -16.91 4.10
N VAL A 71 -3.05 -16.22 3.61
CA VAL A 71 -4.33 -16.77 3.17
C VAL A 71 -4.44 -16.76 1.65
N ALA A 72 -5.48 -17.40 1.11
CA ALA A 72 -5.68 -17.50 -0.34
C ALA A 72 -5.78 -16.14 -1.06
N ALA A 73 -6.27 -15.11 -0.37
CA ALA A 73 -6.36 -13.75 -0.89
C ALA A 73 -4.99 -13.08 -1.09
N ASP A 74 -3.93 -13.55 -0.40
CA ASP A 74 -2.60 -12.93 -0.44
C ASP A 74 -1.76 -13.36 -1.65
N ARG A 75 -2.31 -14.20 -2.54
CA ARG A 75 -1.60 -14.66 -3.74
C ARG A 75 -1.01 -13.51 -4.58
N PRO A 76 -1.72 -12.40 -4.86
CA PRO A 76 -1.15 -11.27 -5.58
C PRO A 76 -0.01 -10.61 -4.81
N VAL A 77 -0.16 -10.44 -3.49
CA VAL A 77 0.87 -9.84 -2.62
C VAL A 77 2.14 -10.68 -2.62
N ALA A 78 2.01 -12.00 -2.53
CA ALA A 78 3.15 -12.91 -2.60
C ALA A 78 3.89 -12.83 -3.95
N ALA A 79 3.17 -12.63 -5.06
CA ALA A 79 3.76 -12.43 -6.38
C ALA A 79 4.52 -11.10 -6.46
N ILE A 80 3.92 -10.00 -5.99
CA ILE A 80 4.54 -8.68 -5.95
C ILE A 80 5.81 -8.70 -5.09
N ARG A 81 5.76 -9.34 -3.91
CA ARG A 81 6.92 -9.49 -3.03
C ARG A 81 8.09 -10.14 -3.76
N ARG A 82 7.85 -11.23 -4.49
CA ARG A 82 8.90 -11.91 -5.28
C ARG A 82 9.46 -11.02 -6.38
N MET A 83 8.64 -10.21 -7.04
CA MET A 83 9.09 -9.27 -8.07
C MET A 83 9.98 -8.18 -7.48
N LEU A 84 9.57 -7.58 -6.36
CA LEU A 84 10.34 -6.55 -5.67
C LEU A 84 11.67 -7.08 -5.13
N SER A 85 11.69 -8.28 -4.54
CA SER A 85 12.94 -8.91 -4.08
C SER A 85 13.95 -9.07 -5.21
N LYS A 86 13.51 -9.50 -6.40
CA LYS A 86 14.37 -9.61 -7.58
C LYS A 86 14.89 -8.27 -8.07
N ALA A 87 14.07 -7.22 -8.06
CA ALA A 87 14.48 -5.89 -8.46
C ALA A 87 15.56 -5.33 -7.51
N VAL A 88 15.36 -5.46 -6.20
CA VAL A 88 16.33 -5.04 -5.18
C VAL A 88 17.64 -5.85 -5.28
N GLU A 89 17.57 -7.15 -5.55
CA GLU A 89 18.76 -7.98 -5.75
C GLU A 89 19.55 -7.53 -6.98
N ALA A 90 18.87 -7.24 -8.10
CA ALA A 90 19.51 -6.73 -9.31
C ALA A 90 20.23 -5.39 -9.08
N GLU A 91 19.59 -4.45 -8.38
CA GLU A 91 20.19 -3.16 -8.03
C GLU A 91 21.45 -3.30 -7.17
N ARG A 92 21.53 -4.30 -6.28
CA ARG A 92 22.72 -4.54 -5.44
C ARG A 92 23.92 -5.11 -6.20
N THR A 93 23.68 -5.70 -7.36
CA THR A 93 24.73 -6.33 -8.20
C THR A 93 25.30 -5.41 -9.28
N THR A 94 24.78 -4.18 -9.40
CA THR A 94 25.20 -3.17 -10.38
C THR A 94 26.05 -2.09 -9.70
#